data_AF-A0A8X7NRG9-F1
#
_entry.id   AF-A0A8X7NRG9-F1
#
_cell.length_a   1.000
_cell.length_b   1.000
_cell.length_c   1.000
_cell.angle_alpha   90.00
_cell.angle_beta   90.00
_cell.angle_gamma   90.00
#
_symmetry.space_group_name_H-M   'P 1'
#
loop_
_entity.id
_entity.type
_entity.pdbx_description
1 polymer ?
#
loop_
_entity_poly.entity_id
_entity_poly.type
_entity_poly.pdbx_seq_one_letter_code
_entity_poly.pdbx_strand_id
1 'polypeptide(L)'
;MDPNQDIFEELDTALIEIFHRNHSIHDNINNLPHHERQRVRDEMADLLRQNSLNASSSRHHRTIRRFYEVMWYYNYIPIFTIRFDRIGQQITWHNLQQVIFDAASYFFKMIQTGLRSLIFVWVLQTHLRNITNMIFIFSNAITFSTNFIKDLFTYAFQNSPQVLHDHQLLVAHNWDVFYYFNSEEYQNASFLQHLWFIYRNYRASLLKTTCITINKELPDCSLVMDSLVYRMSDAIARSCPQLSTNMVRFITLTIFLLYATLGNFICINVLCFAMFNIMRRIIGYSKIVKNLGKVIGSTFIDYIA
;
A
#
# COMPACT_ATOMS: atom_id res chain seq x y z
N MET A 1 -11.36 33.13 11.81
CA MET A 1 -10.30 32.11 11.78
C MET A 1 -11.01 30.78 11.94
N ASP A 2 -11.36 30.15 10.82
CA ASP A 2 -11.92 28.80 10.82
C ASP A 2 -10.77 27.79 10.83
N PRO A 3 -10.69 26.89 11.82
CA PRO A 3 -9.74 25.80 11.83
C PRO A 3 -10.45 24.54 11.33
N ASN A 4 -10.15 24.15 10.09
CA ASN A 4 -10.26 22.83 9.46
C ASN A 4 -10.66 23.01 7.98
N GLN A 5 -9.71 23.46 7.16
CA GLN A 5 -9.78 23.25 5.72
C GLN A 5 -9.43 21.79 5.45
N ASP A 6 -10.47 20.98 5.19
CA ASP A 6 -10.32 19.61 4.73
C ASP A 6 -9.73 19.62 3.31
N ILE A 7 -8.52 19.11 3.17
CA ILE A 7 -7.75 19.06 1.91
C ILE A 7 -8.51 18.23 0.83
N PHE A 8 -9.41 17.34 1.25
CA PHE A 8 -10.28 16.58 0.36
C PHE A 8 -11.46 17.40 -0.15
N GLU A 9 -11.96 18.37 0.62
CA GLU A 9 -13.05 19.25 0.19
C GLU A 9 -12.57 20.23 -0.87
N GLU A 10 -11.35 20.76 -0.78
CA GLU A 10 -10.74 21.60 -1.85
C GLU A 10 -10.40 20.80 -3.12
N LEU A 11 -10.00 19.53 -2.98
CA LEU A 11 -9.70 18.69 -4.16
C LEU A 11 -10.99 18.26 -4.88
N ASP A 12 -12.02 17.88 -4.12
CA ASP A 12 -13.32 17.52 -4.68
C ASP A 12 -14.07 18.75 -5.20
N THR A 13 -14.01 19.91 -4.53
CA THR A 13 -14.59 21.16 -5.08
C THR A 13 -13.84 21.64 -6.31
N ALA A 14 -12.51 21.54 -6.38
CA ALA A 14 -11.78 21.87 -7.60
C ALA A 14 -12.10 20.92 -8.75
N LEU A 15 -12.25 19.61 -8.49
CA LEU A 15 -12.63 18.64 -9.52
C LEU A 15 -14.08 18.86 -9.96
N ILE A 16 -15.01 19.01 -9.02
CA ILE A 16 -16.43 19.25 -9.27
C ILE A 16 -16.63 20.59 -9.96
N GLU A 17 -15.86 21.63 -9.63
CA GLU A 17 -15.91 22.93 -10.30
C GLU A 17 -15.36 22.82 -11.73
N ILE A 18 -14.27 22.08 -11.96
CA ILE A 18 -13.77 21.80 -13.31
C ILE A 18 -14.79 20.98 -14.12
N PHE A 19 -15.43 19.98 -13.52
CA PHE A 19 -16.46 19.16 -14.17
C PHE A 19 -17.77 19.94 -14.41
N HIS A 20 -18.25 20.76 -13.47
CA HIS A 20 -19.42 21.64 -13.64
C HIS A 20 -19.16 22.74 -14.65
N ARG A 21 -17.94 23.29 -14.68
CA ARG A 21 -17.54 24.29 -15.68
C ARG A 21 -17.46 23.66 -17.07
N ASN A 22 -16.99 22.42 -17.20
CA ASN A 22 -17.05 21.70 -18.47
C ASN A 22 -18.48 21.35 -18.90
N HIS A 23 -19.34 20.90 -17.97
CA HIS A 23 -20.72 20.52 -18.29
C HIS A 23 -21.58 21.73 -18.67
N SER A 24 -21.47 22.84 -17.92
CA SER A 24 -22.20 24.08 -18.21
C SER A 24 -21.76 24.75 -19.51
N ILE A 25 -20.47 24.67 -19.86
CA ILE A 25 -19.96 25.13 -21.15
C ILE A 25 -20.47 24.23 -22.28
N HIS A 26 -20.52 22.92 -22.07
CA HIS A 26 -21.01 21.98 -23.08
C HIS A 26 -22.52 22.15 -23.37
N ASP A 27 -23.33 22.32 -22.32
CA ASP A 27 -24.78 22.52 -22.43
C ASP A 27 -25.12 23.90 -23.03
N ASN A 28 -24.40 24.95 -22.66
CA ASN A 28 -24.59 26.28 -23.27
C ASN A 28 -24.16 26.32 -24.74
N ILE A 29 -23.11 25.58 -25.12
CA ILE A 29 -22.70 25.47 -26.53
C ILE A 29 -23.75 24.71 -27.34
N ASN A 30 -24.34 23.64 -26.78
CA ASN A 30 -25.31 22.81 -27.51
C ASN A 30 -26.69 23.48 -27.71
N ASN A 31 -27.04 24.47 -26.89
CA ASN A 31 -28.29 25.24 -27.01
C ASN A 31 -28.23 26.41 -28.02
N LEU A 32 -27.06 26.71 -28.58
CA LEU A 32 -26.91 27.76 -29.60
C LEU A 32 -27.35 27.26 -30.99
N PRO A 33 -27.80 28.14 -31.90
CA PRO A 33 -28.03 27.80 -33.30
C PRO A 33 -26.77 27.21 -33.97
N HIS A 34 -26.94 26.28 -34.93
CA HIS A 34 -25.82 25.51 -35.52
C HIS A 34 -24.66 26.35 -36.07
N HIS A 35 -24.94 27.56 -36.59
CA HIS A 35 -23.94 28.46 -37.16
C HIS A 35 -23.10 29.18 -36.09
N GLU A 36 -23.71 29.55 -34.95
CA GLU A 36 -22.99 30.14 -33.81
C GLU A 36 -22.18 29.09 -33.06
N ARG A 37 -22.69 27.85 -33.01
CA ARG A 37 -21.97 26.69 -32.46
C ARG A 37 -20.61 26.45 -33.11
N GLN A 38 -20.56 26.52 -34.44
CA GLN A 38 -19.32 26.32 -35.19
C GLN A 38 -18.35 27.48 -34.93
N ARG A 39 -18.83 28.72 -34.94
CA ARG A 39 -18.01 29.91 -34.68
C ARG A 39 -17.39 29.90 -33.28
N VAL A 40 -18.15 29.54 -32.25
CA VAL A 40 -17.65 29.46 -30.87
C VAL A 40 -16.67 28.30 -30.68
N ARG A 41 -16.89 27.16 -31.36
CA ARG A 41 -15.91 26.05 -31.35
C ARG A 41 -14.63 26.40 -32.07
N ASP A 42 -14.69 27.08 -33.21
CA ASP A 42 -13.52 27.50 -33.97
C ASP A 42 -12.73 28.55 -33.19
N GLU A 43 -13.41 29.50 -32.53
CA GLU A 43 -12.78 30.50 -31.67
C GLU A 43 -12.15 29.86 -30.42
N MET A 44 -12.82 28.89 -29.78
CA MET A 44 -12.23 28.10 -28.69
C MET A 44 -11.05 27.24 -29.17
N ALA A 45 -11.12 26.66 -30.37
CA ALA A 45 -10.03 25.88 -30.94
C ALA A 45 -8.82 26.76 -31.27
N ASP A 46 -9.04 27.99 -31.74
CA ASP A 46 -7.98 28.98 -31.98
C ASP A 46 -7.39 29.52 -30.68
N LEU A 47 -8.20 29.76 -29.64
CA LEU A 47 -7.72 30.13 -28.31
C LEU A 47 -6.96 28.98 -27.65
N LEU A 48 -7.40 27.73 -27.83
CA LEU A 48 -6.68 26.54 -27.37
C LEU A 48 -5.40 26.32 -28.18
N ARG A 49 -5.37 26.63 -29.48
CA ARG A 49 -4.14 26.61 -30.29
C ARG A 49 -3.16 27.69 -29.81
N GLN A 50 -3.61 28.93 -29.62
CA GLN A 50 -2.78 30.01 -29.09
C GLN A 50 -2.27 29.71 -27.67
N ASN A 51 -3.11 29.13 -26.81
CA ASN A 51 -2.69 28.71 -25.47
C ASN A 51 -1.83 27.43 -25.50
N SER A 52 -2.02 26.49 -26.41
CA SER A 52 -1.12 25.32 -26.55
C SER A 52 0.27 25.71 -27.06
N LEU A 53 0.36 26.77 -27.88
CA LEU A 53 1.61 27.35 -28.34
C LEU A 53 2.30 28.19 -27.24
N ASN A 54 1.53 28.79 -26.31
CA ASN A 54 2.03 29.70 -25.28
C ASN A 54 2.09 29.14 -23.83
N ALA A 55 1.40 28.04 -23.49
CA ALA A 55 1.12 27.69 -22.10
C ALA A 55 1.68 26.34 -21.61
N SER A 56 2.02 25.38 -22.47
CA SER A 56 2.45 24.04 -21.99
C SER A 56 3.91 23.65 -22.28
N SER A 57 4.62 24.35 -23.17
CA SER A 57 6.04 24.06 -23.46
C SER A 57 6.96 25.28 -23.45
N SER A 58 6.42 26.49 -23.51
CA SER A 58 7.21 27.69 -23.83
C SER A 58 7.58 28.57 -22.63
N ARG A 59 6.92 28.47 -21.46
CA ARG A 59 7.37 29.21 -20.26
C ARG A 59 8.59 28.60 -19.58
N HIS A 60 8.73 27.27 -19.57
CA HIS A 60 9.92 26.61 -19.02
C HIS A 60 11.06 26.51 -20.05
N HIS A 61 10.76 26.22 -21.33
CA HIS A 61 11.82 26.22 -22.36
C HIS A 61 12.34 27.61 -22.75
N ARG A 62 11.57 28.71 -22.63
CA ARG A 62 12.12 30.05 -22.94
C ARG A 62 13.09 30.58 -21.88
N THR A 63 12.91 30.26 -20.59
CA THR A 63 13.88 30.61 -19.54
C THR A 63 15.13 29.75 -19.65
N ILE A 64 14.96 28.47 -19.98
CA ILE A 64 16.06 27.51 -20.09
C ILE A 64 16.91 27.77 -21.35
N ARG A 65 16.31 28.01 -22.54
CA ARG A 65 17.04 28.42 -23.77
C ARG A 65 17.66 29.82 -23.71
N ARG A 66 17.41 30.62 -22.66
CA ARG A 66 18.02 31.95 -22.54
C ARG A 66 19.48 31.90 -22.07
N PHE A 67 19.89 30.82 -21.41
CA PHE A 67 21.19 30.73 -20.73
C PHE A 67 22.15 29.72 -21.34
N TYR A 68 21.64 28.73 -22.08
CA TYR A 68 22.46 27.79 -22.83
C TYR A 68 21.92 27.58 -24.24
N GLU A 69 22.83 27.38 -25.18
CA GLU A 69 22.57 26.95 -26.55
C GLU A 69 23.21 25.58 -26.75
N VAL A 70 22.51 24.69 -27.45
CA VAL A 70 23.04 23.38 -27.81
C VAL A 70 23.38 23.44 -29.29
N MET A 71 24.67 23.50 -29.59
CA MET A 71 25.17 23.44 -30.97
C MET A 71 25.55 22.00 -31.29
N TRP A 72 25.03 21.48 -32.39
CA TRP A 72 25.33 20.12 -32.84
C TRP A 72 26.52 20.15 -33.79
N TYR A 73 27.60 19.49 -33.41
CA TYR A 73 28.77 19.32 -34.28
C TYR A 73 28.65 18.00 -35.04
N TYR A 74 28.69 18.08 -36.39
CA TYR A 74 28.52 16.94 -37.29
C TYR A 74 27.25 16.08 -37.04
N ASN A 75 26.15 16.66 -36.51
CA ASN A 75 24.93 15.93 -36.13
C ASN A 75 25.10 14.80 -35.09
N TYR A 76 26.30 14.54 -34.56
CA TYR A 76 26.57 13.44 -33.62
C TYR A 76 26.90 13.90 -32.21
N ILE A 77 27.46 15.11 -32.03
CA ILE A 77 27.94 15.57 -30.73
C ILE A 77 27.21 16.87 -30.33
N PRO A 78 26.34 16.85 -29.30
CA PRO A 78 25.77 18.06 -28.74
C PRO A 78 26.81 18.77 -27.88
N ILE A 79 27.21 19.97 -28.28
CA ILE A 79 28.07 20.86 -27.51
C ILE A 79 27.19 21.88 -26.78
N PHE A 80 27.31 21.93 -25.46
CA PHE A 80 26.58 22.87 -24.62
C PHE A 80 27.40 24.16 -24.46
N THR A 81 26.93 25.26 -25.03
CA THR A 81 27.54 26.58 -24.88
C THR A 81 26.68 27.47 -23.98
N ILE A 82 27.23 27.86 -22.83
CA ILE A 82 26.57 28.75 -21.87
C ILE A 82 26.86 30.19 -22.27
N ARG A 83 25.83 31.02 -22.47
CA ARG A 83 25.99 32.44 -22.85
C ARG A 83 26.12 33.33 -21.61
N PHE A 84 27.35 33.49 -21.12
CA PHE A 84 27.66 34.28 -19.92
C PHE A 84 27.28 35.77 -20.02
N ASP A 85 27.30 36.36 -21.22
CA ASP A 85 26.99 37.78 -21.43
C ASP A 85 25.55 38.16 -21.06
N ARG A 86 24.59 37.24 -21.23
CA ARG A 86 23.18 37.46 -20.88
C ARG A 86 22.88 37.15 -19.42
N ILE A 87 23.70 36.32 -18.79
CA ILE A 87 23.64 36.01 -17.36
C ILE A 87 24.08 37.23 -16.56
N GLY A 88 25.21 37.85 -16.92
CA GLY A 88 25.73 39.03 -16.22
C GLY A 88 24.81 40.26 -16.29
N GLN A 89 24.07 40.44 -17.39
CA GLN A 89 23.16 41.58 -17.57
C GLN A 89 21.82 41.46 -16.81
N GLN A 90 21.48 40.28 -16.28
CA GLN A 90 20.23 40.01 -15.56
C GLN A 90 20.43 39.63 -14.08
N ILE A 91 21.68 39.49 -13.62
CA ILE A 91 22.02 39.36 -12.20
C ILE A 91 21.95 40.76 -11.58
N THR A 92 20.73 41.23 -11.36
CA THR A 92 20.46 42.23 -10.31
C THR A 92 20.32 41.50 -8.99
N TRP A 93 20.80 42.12 -7.90
CA TRP A 93 20.73 41.57 -6.54
C TRP A 93 19.31 41.09 -6.17
N HIS A 94 18.29 41.81 -6.67
CA HIS A 94 16.88 41.45 -6.48
C HIS A 94 16.48 40.13 -7.16
N ASN A 95 16.94 39.87 -8.39
CA ASN A 95 16.65 38.63 -9.10
C ASN A 95 17.36 37.43 -8.47
N LEU A 96 18.57 37.64 -7.96
CA LEU A 96 19.32 36.60 -7.25
C LEU A 96 18.64 36.22 -5.93
N GLN A 97 18.14 37.22 -5.18
CA GLN A 97 17.32 36.97 -4.00
C GLN A 97 16.04 36.20 -4.35
N GLN A 98 15.31 36.59 -5.40
CA GLN A 98 14.10 35.88 -5.84
C GLN A 98 14.37 34.42 -6.22
N VAL A 99 15.43 34.15 -6.98
CA VAL A 99 15.81 32.76 -7.34
C VAL A 99 16.15 31.93 -6.10
N ILE A 100 16.82 32.52 -5.11
CA ILE A 100 17.12 31.84 -3.84
C ILE A 100 15.84 31.56 -3.04
N PHE A 101 14.92 32.53 -2.95
CA PHE A 101 13.63 32.34 -2.28
C PHE A 101 12.76 31.29 -3.00
N ASP A 102 12.72 31.32 -4.33
CA ASP A 102 11.98 30.34 -5.13
C ASP A 102 12.57 28.93 -4.96
N ALA A 103 13.90 28.80 -5.00
CA ALA A 103 14.59 27.53 -4.76
C ALA A 103 14.34 27.00 -3.34
N ALA A 104 14.39 27.87 -2.33
CA ALA A 104 14.06 27.52 -0.96
C ALA A 104 12.59 27.07 -0.84
N SER A 105 11.66 27.80 -1.44
CA SER A 105 10.22 27.45 -1.43
C SER A 105 9.97 26.10 -2.11
N TYR A 106 10.67 25.80 -3.21
CA TYR A 106 10.59 24.53 -3.91
C TYR A 106 11.14 23.39 -3.05
N PHE A 107 12.26 23.62 -2.36
CA PHE A 107 12.84 22.67 -1.42
C PHE A 107 11.88 22.37 -0.25
N PHE A 108 11.25 23.39 0.34
CA PHE A 108 10.23 23.20 1.38
C PHE A 108 9.01 22.43 0.86
N LYS A 109 8.52 22.72 -0.35
CA LYS A 109 7.42 21.96 -0.98
C LYS A 109 7.79 20.50 -1.25
N MET A 110 9.02 20.24 -1.68
CA MET A 110 9.56 18.89 -1.86
C MET A 110 9.59 18.11 -0.54
N ILE A 111 10.09 18.73 0.54
CA ILE A 111 10.09 18.13 1.88
C ILE A 111 8.65 17.84 2.35
N GLN A 112 7.75 18.80 2.22
CA GLN A 112 6.35 18.64 2.61
C GLN A 112 5.67 17.50 1.83
N THR A 113 5.94 17.40 0.53
CA THR A 113 5.42 16.32 -0.33
C THR A 113 6.01 14.97 0.07
N GLY A 114 7.32 14.93 0.36
CA GLY A 114 7.99 13.74 0.87
C GLY A 114 7.40 13.25 2.20
N LEU A 115 7.17 14.17 3.15
CA LEU A 115 6.53 13.87 4.44
C LEU A 115 5.11 13.34 4.27
N ARG A 116 4.30 13.96 3.41
CA ARG A 116 2.94 13.47 3.10
C ARG A 116 2.96 12.08 2.49
N SER A 117 3.90 11.81 1.58
CA SER A 117 4.08 10.49 0.99
C SER A 117 4.48 9.43 2.02
N LEU A 118 5.40 9.77 2.94
CA LEU A 118 5.79 8.87 4.03
C LEU A 118 4.61 8.54 4.96
N ILE A 119 3.81 9.55 5.32
CA ILE A 119 2.59 9.35 6.12
C ILE A 119 1.63 8.43 5.36
N PHE A 120 1.43 8.65 4.06
CA PHE A 120 0.57 7.81 3.23
C PHE A 120 1.05 6.35 3.20
N VAL A 121 2.35 6.11 2.98
CA VAL A 121 2.94 4.76 2.99
C VAL A 121 2.77 4.10 4.34
N TRP A 122 2.96 4.84 5.44
CA TRP A 122 2.77 4.33 6.79
C TRP A 122 1.31 3.96 7.11
N VAL A 123 0.35 4.80 6.71
CA VAL A 123 -1.09 4.52 6.84
C VAL A 123 -1.46 3.30 5.99
N LEU A 124 -0.97 3.22 4.75
CA LEU A 124 -1.21 2.10 3.85
C LEU A 124 -0.66 0.79 4.43
N GLN A 125 0.57 0.79 4.95
CA GLN A 125 1.16 -0.36 5.62
C GLN A 125 0.31 -0.83 6.81
N THR A 126 -0.18 0.12 7.62
CA THR A 126 -1.03 -0.17 8.79
C THR A 126 -2.36 -0.78 8.35
N HIS A 127 -2.99 -0.24 7.30
CA HIS A 127 -4.22 -0.80 6.75
C HIS A 127 -4.02 -2.21 6.17
N LEU A 128 -2.97 -2.43 5.39
CA LEU A 128 -2.66 -3.75 4.84
C LEU A 128 -2.42 -4.77 5.96
N ARG A 129 -1.66 -4.40 6.99
CA ARG A 129 -1.44 -5.26 8.17
C ARG A 129 -2.75 -5.64 8.85
N ASN A 130 -3.66 -4.69 9.03
CA ASN A 130 -4.95 -4.95 9.65
C ASN A 130 -5.83 -5.88 8.81
N ILE A 131 -5.88 -5.67 7.48
CA ILE A 131 -6.61 -6.55 6.56
C ILE A 131 -6.02 -7.96 6.61
N THR A 132 -4.70 -8.10 6.53
CA THR A 132 -4.02 -9.40 6.60
C THR A 132 -4.27 -10.10 7.94
N ASN A 133 -4.19 -9.39 9.06
CA ASN A 133 -4.49 -9.94 10.38
C ASN A 133 -5.93 -10.44 10.48
N MET A 134 -6.88 -9.68 9.94
CA MET A 134 -8.30 -10.06 9.93
C MET A 134 -8.53 -11.34 9.10
N ILE A 135 -7.90 -11.43 7.91
CA ILE A 135 -7.93 -12.65 7.10
C ILE A 135 -7.34 -13.82 7.87
N PHE A 136 -6.22 -13.65 8.58
CA PHE A 136 -5.62 -14.73 9.37
C PHE A 136 -6.47 -15.15 10.56
N ILE A 137 -7.12 -14.21 11.27
CA ILE A 137 -8.03 -14.51 12.37
C ILE A 137 -9.20 -15.36 11.89
N PHE A 138 -9.81 -14.98 10.76
CA PHE A 138 -10.90 -15.75 10.17
C PHE A 138 -10.42 -17.10 9.65
N SER A 139 -9.30 -17.17 8.94
CA SER A 139 -8.69 -18.46 8.53
C SER A 139 -8.47 -19.38 9.71
N ASN A 140 -7.92 -18.87 10.82
CA ASN A 140 -7.71 -19.63 12.05
C ASN A 140 -9.03 -20.16 12.62
N ALA A 141 -10.07 -19.31 12.68
CA ALA A 141 -11.39 -19.69 13.17
C ALA A 141 -12.06 -20.76 12.28
N ILE A 142 -12.02 -20.60 10.97
CA ILE A 142 -12.63 -21.52 9.99
C ILE A 142 -11.91 -22.88 9.99
N THR A 143 -10.58 -22.87 10.11
CA THR A 143 -9.78 -24.11 10.09
C THR A 143 -9.59 -24.74 11.46
N PHE A 144 -10.22 -24.17 12.50
CA PHE A 144 -10.07 -24.58 13.90
C PHE A 144 -8.60 -24.69 14.34
N SER A 145 -7.76 -23.80 13.80
CA SER A 145 -6.33 -23.78 14.03
C SER A 145 -5.92 -22.56 14.86
N THR A 146 -4.91 -22.73 15.70
CA THR A 146 -4.26 -21.59 16.38
C THR A 146 -3.42 -20.75 15.44
N ASN A 147 -2.86 -21.37 14.39
CA ASN A 147 -2.10 -20.68 13.35
C ASN A 147 -2.14 -21.49 12.06
N PHE A 148 -3.09 -21.12 11.21
CA PHE A 148 -3.34 -21.72 9.90
C PHE A 148 -2.09 -21.80 9.03
N ILE A 149 -1.26 -20.75 9.04
CA ILE A 149 -0.02 -20.70 8.25
C ILE A 149 0.96 -21.74 8.76
N LYS A 150 1.16 -21.84 10.08
CA LYS A 150 2.07 -22.86 10.63
C LYS A 150 1.58 -24.27 10.32
N ASP A 151 0.28 -24.54 10.42
CA ASP A 151 -0.26 -25.86 10.09
C ASP A 151 -0.08 -26.21 8.60
N LEU A 152 -0.29 -25.23 7.70
CA LEU A 152 -0.06 -25.37 6.26
C LEU A 152 1.41 -25.69 5.95
N PHE A 153 2.33 -24.92 6.54
CA PHE A 153 3.77 -25.10 6.32
C PHE A 153 4.28 -26.42 6.91
N THR A 154 3.80 -26.79 8.10
CA THR A 154 4.16 -28.06 8.75
C THR A 154 3.73 -29.24 7.89
N TYR A 155 2.52 -29.21 7.34
CA TYR A 155 2.05 -30.25 6.42
C TYR A 155 2.81 -30.25 5.09
N ALA A 156 3.09 -29.08 4.51
CA ALA A 156 3.85 -28.98 3.26
C ALA A 156 5.26 -29.58 3.38
N PHE A 157 5.95 -29.34 4.50
CA PHE A 157 7.34 -29.75 4.74
C PHE A 157 7.50 -31.02 5.60
N GLN A 158 6.42 -31.73 5.92
CA GLN A 158 6.44 -32.90 6.80
C GLN A 158 7.48 -33.99 6.42
N ASN A 159 7.74 -34.16 5.13
CA ASN A 159 8.67 -35.17 4.59
C ASN A 159 10.08 -34.64 4.37
N SER A 160 10.41 -33.44 4.84
CA SER A 160 11.70 -32.80 4.63
C SER A 160 12.54 -32.80 5.92
N PRO A 161 13.39 -33.82 6.14
CA PRO A 161 14.16 -33.95 7.39
C PRO A 161 15.13 -32.78 7.59
N GLN A 162 15.61 -32.17 6.50
CA GLN A 162 16.46 -30.98 6.55
C GLN A 162 15.76 -29.79 7.23
N VAL A 163 14.46 -29.58 6.98
CA VAL A 163 13.72 -28.44 7.57
C VAL A 163 13.51 -28.65 9.06
N LEU A 164 13.28 -29.91 9.47
CA LEU A 164 13.17 -30.25 10.88
C LEU A 164 14.50 -30.07 11.60
N HIS A 165 15.62 -30.47 10.99
CA HIS A 165 16.95 -30.24 11.53
C HIS A 165 17.26 -28.74 11.69
N ASP A 166 16.93 -27.93 10.69
CA ASP A 166 17.08 -26.48 10.75
C ASP A 166 16.24 -25.86 11.88
N HIS A 167 15.06 -26.43 12.12
CA HIS A 167 14.19 -26.01 13.21
C HIS A 167 14.78 -26.38 14.58
N GLN A 168 15.37 -27.56 14.72
CA GLN A 168 16.06 -27.96 15.96
C GLN A 168 17.23 -27.04 16.27
N LEU A 169 18.00 -26.63 15.25
CA LEU A 169 19.07 -25.63 15.39
C LEU A 169 18.52 -24.30 15.90
N LEU A 170 17.38 -23.82 15.35
CA LEU A 170 16.74 -22.60 15.83
C LEU A 170 16.27 -22.71 17.28
N VAL A 171 15.70 -23.85 17.67
CA VAL A 171 15.27 -24.09 19.07
C VAL A 171 16.48 -24.08 20.01
N ALA A 172 17.60 -24.69 19.60
CA ALA A 172 18.85 -24.66 20.36
C ALA A 172 19.40 -23.24 20.54
N HIS A 173 19.21 -22.36 19.54
CA HIS A 173 19.60 -20.95 19.56
C HIS A 173 18.46 -20.00 20.03
N ASN A 174 17.52 -20.47 20.85
CA ASN A 174 16.44 -19.65 21.42
C ASN A 174 15.59 -18.88 20.37
N TRP A 175 15.34 -19.49 19.22
CA TRP A 175 14.60 -18.91 18.10
C TRP A 175 15.25 -17.68 17.46
N ASP A 176 16.55 -17.47 17.68
CA ASP A 176 17.29 -16.44 16.97
C ASP A 176 17.47 -16.84 15.50
N VAL A 177 16.72 -16.21 14.59
CA VAL A 177 16.80 -16.43 13.14
C VAL A 177 18.16 -16.00 12.57
N PHE A 178 18.87 -15.12 13.28
CA PHE A 178 20.10 -14.46 12.86
C PHE A 178 21.33 -15.01 13.58
N TYR A 179 21.22 -16.14 14.29
CA TYR A 179 22.31 -16.74 15.06
C TYR A 179 23.61 -16.92 14.26
N TYR A 180 23.49 -17.15 12.95
CA TYR A 180 24.62 -17.33 12.04
C TYR A 180 25.49 -16.07 11.85
N PHE A 181 24.99 -14.86 12.15
CA PHE A 181 25.83 -13.65 12.07
C PHE A 181 26.89 -13.60 13.16
N ASN A 182 26.66 -14.28 14.29
CA ASN A 182 27.56 -14.29 15.43
C ASN A 182 28.47 -15.52 15.46
N SER A 183 28.33 -16.45 14.52
CA SER A 183 29.18 -17.64 14.46
C SER A 183 30.40 -17.40 13.58
N GLU A 184 31.58 -17.82 14.04
CA GLU A 184 32.83 -17.75 13.28
C GLU A 184 32.77 -18.54 11.96
N GLU A 185 31.92 -19.56 11.90
CA GLU A 185 31.75 -20.45 10.75
C GLU A 185 31.12 -19.75 9.53
N TYR A 186 30.31 -18.70 9.74
CA TYR A 186 29.56 -18.03 8.66
C TYR A 186 30.01 -16.59 8.38
N GLN A 187 31.11 -16.12 9.00
CA GLN A 187 31.62 -14.75 8.82
C GLN A 187 32.09 -14.45 7.38
N ASN A 188 32.52 -15.47 6.63
CA ASN A 188 32.98 -15.31 5.24
C ASN A 188 31.89 -15.57 4.20
N ALA A 189 30.62 -15.66 4.61
CA ALA A 189 29.53 -15.91 3.68
C ALA A 189 29.25 -14.69 2.79
N SER A 190 28.94 -14.94 1.53
CA SER A 190 28.49 -13.90 0.59
C SER A 190 27.10 -13.38 0.96
N PHE A 191 26.75 -12.18 0.49
CA PHE A 191 25.41 -11.60 0.68
C PHE A 191 24.27 -12.53 0.25
N LEU A 192 24.43 -13.25 -0.88
CA LEU A 192 23.44 -14.22 -1.36
C LEU A 192 23.30 -15.42 -0.41
N GLN A 193 24.40 -15.88 0.19
CA GLN A 193 24.36 -16.96 1.18
C GLN A 193 23.64 -16.50 2.46
N HIS A 194 23.88 -15.26 2.91
CA HIS A 194 23.11 -14.70 4.03
C HIS A 194 21.61 -14.61 3.73
N LEU A 195 21.21 -14.14 2.54
CA LEU A 195 19.80 -14.15 2.14
C LEU A 195 19.21 -15.58 2.13
N TRP A 196 20.00 -16.56 1.66
CA TRP A 196 19.59 -17.95 1.68
C TRP A 196 19.44 -18.51 3.11
N PHE A 197 20.34 -18.16 4.03
CA PHE A 197 20.23 -18.53 5.45
C PHE A 197 19.00 -17.90 6.12
N ILE A 198 18.70 -16.62 5.84
CA ILE A 198 17.47 -15.97 6.32
C ILE A 198 16.24 -16.74 5.84
N TYR A 199 16.19 -17.05 4.54
CA TYR A 199 15.08 -17.81 3.97
C TYR A 199 14.96 -19.20 4.60
N ARG A 200 16.08 -19.92 4.77
CA ARG A 200 16.17 -21.25 5.40
C ARG A 200 15.69 -21.23 6.87
N ASN A 201 16.14 -20.27 7.65
CA ASN A 201 15.75 -20.16 9.05
C ASN A 201 14.29 -19.70 9.18
N TYR A 202 13.84 -18.79 8.31
CA TYR A 202 12.45 -18.34 8.29
C TYR A 202 11.48 -19.50 8.01
N ARG A 203 11.73 -20.32 6.97
CA ARG A 203 10.86 -21.49 6.69
C ARG A 203 10.87 -22.51 7.84
N ALA A 204 12.01 -22.72 8.48
CA ALA A 204 12.11 -23.61 9.63
C ALA A 204 11.30 -23.07 10.81
N SER A 205 11.33 -21.76 11.08
CA SER A 205 10.55 -21.12 12.16
C SER A 205 9.02 -21.29 12.04
N LEU A 206 8.53 -21.57 10.84
CA LEU A 206 7.10 -21.76 10.55
C LEU A 206 6.61 -23.17 10.89
N LEU A 207 7.49 -24.12 11.18
CA LEU A 207 7.09 -25.45 11.63
C LEU A 207 6.45 -25.40 13.02
N LYS A 208 5.42 -26.22 13.20
CA LYS A 208 4.76 -26.46 14.48
C LYS A 208 5.25 -27.77 15.05
N THR A 209 6.03 -27.69 16.12
CA THR A 209 6.72 -28.83 16.72
C THR A 209 6.53 -28.85 18.23
N THR A 210 6.73 -30.03 18.81
CA THR A 210 6.95 -30.23 20.24
C THR A 210 8.37 -30.72 20.42
N CYS A 211 9.20 -29.94 21.10
CA CYS A 211 10.62 -30.23 21.29
C CYS A 211 10.92 -30.54 22.75
N ILE A 212 11.77 -31.54 22.98
CA ILE A 212 12.28 -31.91 24.30
C ILE A 212 13.80 -31.85 24.23
N THR A 213 14.40 -31.08 25.14
CA THR A 213 15.86 -31.00 25.25
C THR A 213 16.32 -31.97 26.32
N ILE A 214 17.04 -33.03 25.93
CA ILE A 214 17.64 -33.98 26.85
C ILE A 214 19.14 -33.71 26.90
N ASN A 215 19.70 -33.51 28.10
CA ASN A 215 21.14 -33.49 28.38
C ASN A 215 22.01 -32.53 27.53
N LYS A 216 21.53 -31.32 27.22
CA LYS A 216 22.28 -30.28 26.47
C LYS A 216 22.67 -30.68 25.02
N GLU A 217 22.10 -31.75 24.49
CA GLU A 217 22.21 -32.09 23.07
C GLU A 217 21.20 -31.28 22.24
N LEU A 218 21.27 -31.41 20.90
CA LEU A 218 20.26 -30.79 20.03
C LEU A 218 18.86 -31.24 20.49
N PRO A 219 17.89 -30.31 20.57
CA PRO A 219 16.54 -30.65 21.00
C PRO A 219 15.91 -31.65 20.01
N ASP A 220 15.38 -32.75 20.52
CA ASP A 220 14.61 -33.67 19.69
C ASP A 220 13.20 -33.10 19.50
N CYS A 221 12.77 -32.96 18.25
CA CYS A 221 11.57 -32.22 17.88
C CYS A 221 10.66 -33.12 17.03
N SER A 222 9.42 -33.29 17.48
CA SER A 222 8.38 -34.00 16.72
C SER A 222 7.38 -32.99 16.12
N LEU A 223 6.89 -33.29 14.92
CA LEU A 223 5.88 -32.47 14.24
C LEU A 223 4.51 -32.67 14.89
N VAL A 224 3.77 -31.58 15.12
CA VAL A 224 2.39 -31.65 15.64
C VAL A 224 1.44 -31.89 14.46
N MET A 225 0.83 -33.08 14.39
CA MET A 225 -0.02 -33.52 13.27
C MET A 225 -1.53 -33.42 13.54
N ASP A 226 -1.96 -32.76 14.62
CA ASP A 226 -3.37 -32.73 15.05
C ASP A 226 -4.27 -31.74 14.28
N SER A 227 -3.77 -31.13 13.20
CA SER A 227 -4.52 -30.09 12.48
C SER A 227 -5.53 -30.64 11.46
N LEU A 228 -6.47 -29.78 11.05
CA LEU A 228 -7.47 -30.10 10.03
C LEU A 228 -6.84 -30.57 8.70
N VAL A 229 -5.67 -30.03 8.34
CA VAL A 229 -4.95 -30.38 7.11
C VAL A 229 -4.58 -31.86 7.08
N TYR A 230 -4.06 -32.38 8.19
CA TYR A 230 -3.67 -33.78 8.31
C TYR A 230 -4.89 -34.70 8.26
N ARG A 231 -5.95 -34.37 9.00
CA ARG A 231 -7.21 -35.14 8.98
C ARG A 231 -7.83 -35.19 7.58
N MET A 232 -7.76 -34.07 6.85
CA MET A 232 -8.23 -33.99 5.48
C MET A 232 -7.36 -34.81 4.52
N SER A 233 -6.04 -34.73 4.67
CA SER A 233 -5.10 -35.57 3.93
C SER A 233 -5.41 -37.05 4.09
N ASP A 234 -5.64 -37.49 5.33
CA ASP A 234 -5.96 -38.89 5.63
C ASP A 234 -7.29 -39.32 5.00
N ALA A 235 -8.30 -38.46 5.03
CA ALA A 235 -9.58 -38.73 4.38
C ALA A 235 -9.44 -38.87 2.85
N ILE A 236 -8.63 -38.01 2.22
CA ILE A 236 -8.36 -38.06 0.77
C ILE A 236 -7.55 -39.31 0.42
N ALA A 237 -6.50 -39.61 1.19
CA ALA A 237 -5.67 -40.80 0.99
C ALA A 237 -6.49 -42.10 1.09
N ARG A 238 -7.43 -42.17 2.06
CA ARG A 238 -8.34 -43.31 2.22
C ARG A 238 -9.35 -43.42 1.08
N SER A 239 -9.87 -42.29 0.60
CA SER A 239 -10.87 -42.25 -0.47
C SER A 239 -10.27 -42.55 -1.85
N CYS A 240 -9.00 -42.18 -2.06
CA CYS A 240 -8.30 -42.34 -3.33
C CYS A 240 -6.91 -42.95 -3.12
N PRO A 241 -6.81 -44.25 -2.79
CA PRO A 241 -5.53 -44.91 -2.48
C PRO A 241 -4.58 -45.05 -3.67
N GLN A 242 -5.06 -44.83 -4.91
CA GLN A 242 -4.25 -44.90 -6.13
C GLN A 242 -3.41 -43.63 -6.38
N LEU A 243 -3.67 -42.54 -5.65
CA LEU A 243 -2.92 -41.29 -5.81
C LEU A 243 -1.56 -41.39 -5.10
N SER A 244 -0.52 -40.87 -5.75
CA SER A 244 0.79 -40.72 -5.11
C SER A 244 0.71 -39.77 -3.91
N THR A 245 1.57 -39.96 -2.91
CA THR A 245 1.64 -39.12 -1.71
C THR A 245 1.84 -37.63 -2.04
N ASN A 246 2.61 -37.32 -3.08
CA ASN A 246 2.79 -35.96 -3.56
C ASN A 246 1.52 -35.35 -4.16
N MET A 247 0.73 -36.13 -4.92
CA MET A 247 -0.54 -35.68 -5.46
C MET A 247 -1.58 -35.47 -4.36
N VAL A 248 -1.68 -36.40 -3.40
CA VAL A 248 -2.56 -36.24 -2.23
C VAL A 248 -2.22 -34.96 -1.48
N ARG A 249 -0.92 -34.69 -1.26
CA ARG A 249 -0.46 -33.45 -0.62
C ARG A 249 -0.86 -32.21 -1.41
N PHE A 250 -0.63 -32.20 -2.72
CA PHE A 250 -1.00 -31.08 -3.57
C PHE A 250 -2.51 -30.80 -3.56
N ILE A 251 -3.33 -31.84 -3.71
CA ILE A 251 -4.78 -31.74 -3.68
C ILE A 251 -5.24 -31.25 -2.30
N THR A 252 -4.71 -31.83 -1.22
CA THR A 252 -5.06 -31.44 0.16
C THR A 252 -4.74 -29.97 0.40
N LEU A 253 -3.52 -29.51 0.04
CA LEU A 253 -3.13 -28.10 0.18
C LEU A 253 -4.04 -27.18 -0.63
N THR A 254 -4.38 -27.57 -1.86
CA THR A 254 -5.23 -26.79 -2.75
C THR A 254 -6.65 -26.64 -2.18
N ILE A 255 -7.26 -27.75 -1.77
CA ILE A 255 -8.62 -27.72 -1.19
C ILE A 255 -8.61 -26.99 0.15
N PHE A 256 -7.59 -27.19 0.99
CA PHE A 256 -7.48 -26.52 2.27
C PHE A 256 -7.35 -24.99 2.12
N LEU A 257 -6.54 -24.53 1.14
CA LEU A 257 -6.44 -23.11 0.82
C LEU A 257 -7.75 -22.55 0.25
N LEU A 258 -8.41 -23.30 -0.64
CA LEU A 258 -9.71 -22.91 -1.19
C LEU A 258 -10.79 -22.81 -0.10
N TYR A 259 -10.80 -23.76 0.83
CA TYR A 259 -11.71 -23.78 1.97
C TYR A 259 -11.50 -22.54 2.86
N ALA A 260 -10.25 -22.20 3.16
CA ALA A 260 -9.93 -21.01 3.94
C ALA A 260 -10.30 -19.71 3.19
N THR A 261 -10.03 -19.59 1.89
CA THR A 261 -10.34 -18.36 1.12
C THR A 261 -11.84 -18.15 0.94
N LEU A 262 -12.60 -19.19 0.63
CA LEU A 262 -14.07 -19.12 0.53
C LEU A 262 -14.69 -18.79 1.88
N GLY A 263 -14.22 -19.42 2.96
CA GLY A 263 -14.68 -19.11 4.30
C GLY A 263 -14.38 -17.65 4.69
N ASN A 264 -13.20 -17.13 4.35
CA ASN A 264 -12.87 -15.71 4.57
C ASN A 264 -13.84 -14.78 3.86
N PHE A 265 -14.19 -15.08 2.60
CA PHE A 265 -15.16 -14.29 1.85
C PHE A 265 -16.51 -14.26 2.57
N ILE A 266 -17.00 -15.39 3.06
CA ILE A 266 -18.25 -15.48 3.84
C ILE A 266 -18.13 -14.65 5.13
N CYS A 267 -17.06 -14.82 5.91
CA CYS A 267 -16.85 -14.09 7.17
C CYS A 267 -16.77 -12.57 6.96
N ILE A 268 -16.10 -12.11 5.91
CA ILE A 268 -16.04 -10.68 5.56
C ILE A 268 -17.42 -10.16 5.21
N ASN A 269 -18.21 -10.89 4.40
CA ASN A 269 -19.58 -10.49 4.06
C ASN A 269 -20.48 -10.38 5.30
N VAL A 270 -20.40 -11.35 6.20
CA VAL A 270 -21.14 -11.34 7.48
C VAL A 270 -20.70 -10.16 8.35
N LEU A 271 -19.39 -9.89 8.44
CA LEU A 271 -18.89 -8.75 9.20
C LEU A 271 -19.36 -7.42 8.59
N CYS A 272 -19.30 -7.27 7.27
CA CYS A 272 -19.80 -6.08 6.58
C CYS A 272 -21.30 -5.85 6.87
N PHE A 273 -22.10 -6.92 6.81
CA PHE A 273 -23.52 -6.86 7.16
C PHE A 273 -23.75 -6.47 8.63
N ALA A 274 -22.97 -7.04 9.56
CA ALA A 274 -23.05 -6.69 10.97
C ALA A 274 -22.65 -5.23 11.23
N MET A 275 -21.53 -4.77 10.65
CA MET A 275 -21.04 -3.41 10.77
C MET A 275 -22.01 -2.39 10.18
N PHE A 276 -22.63 -2.70 9.05
CA PHE A 276 -23.66 -1.85 8.45
C PHE A 276 -24.87 -1.68 9.38
N ASN A 277 -25.34 -2.77 9.99
CA ASN A 277 -26.46 -2.71 10.94
C ASN A 277 -26.10 -1.96 12.23
N ILE A 278 -24.88 -2.13 12.74
CA ILE A 278 -24.38 -1.40 13.90
C ILE A 278 -24.28 0.10 13.58
N MET A 279 -23.66 0.47 12.46
CA MET A 279 -23.57 1.85 11.97
C MET A 279 -24.96 2.49 11.87
N ARG A 280 -25.92 1.79 11.27
CA ARG A 280 -27.31 2.27 11.16
C ARG A 280 -27.94 2.55 12.53
N ARG A 281 -27.69 1.68 13.52
CA ARG A 281 -28.14 1.89 14.91
C ARG A 281 -27.42 3.08 15.57
N ILE A 282 -26.11 3.20 15.41
CA ILE A 282 -25.31 4.30 15.97
C ILE A 282 -25.76 5.66 15.40
N ILE A 283 -26.01 5.75 14.09
CA ILE A 283 -26.54 6.97 13.46
C ILE A 283 -27.93 7.31 14.03
N GLY A 284 -28.77 6.30 14.27
CA GLY A 284 -30.05 6.47 14.96
C GLY A 284 -29.90 7.06 16.36
N TYR A 285 -29.00 6.51 17.19
CA TYR A 285 -28.71 7.02 18.52
C TYR A 285 -28.07 8.41 18.51
N SER A 286 -27.17 8.69 17.55
CA SER A 286 -26.55 10.01 17.39
C SER A 286 -27.60 11.10 17.14
N LYS A 287 -28.65 10.81 16.36
CA LYS A 287 -29.77 11.76 16.18
C LYS A 287 -30.53 12.02 17.48
N ILE A 288 -30.77 10.98 18.28
CA ILE A 288 -31.45 11.12 19.58
C ILE A 288 -30.62 11.97 20.53
N VAL A 289 -29.30 11.70 20.63
CA VAL A 289 -28.38 12.47 21.48
C VAL A 289 -28.27 13.93 21.02
N LYS A 290 -28.18 14.18 19.70
CA LYS A 290 -28.18 15.56 19.15
C LYS A 290 -29.49 16.29 19.46
N ASN A 291 -30.63 15.62 19.36
CA ASN A 291 -31.94 16.20 19.66
C ASN A 291 -32.11 16.49 21.16
N LEU A 292 -31.68 15.57 22.03
CA LEU A 292 -31.67 15.79 23.49
C LEU A 292 -30.74 16.95 23.87
N GLY A 293 -29.53 17.02 23.29
CA GLY A 293 -28.61 18.14 23.50
C GLY A 293 -29.21 19.47 23.06
N LYS A 294 -29.95 19.49 21.95
CA LYS A 294 -30.66 20.69 21.47
C LYS A 294 -31.77 21.12 22.42
N VAL A 295 -32.57 20.17 22.94
CA VAL A 295 -33.65 20.46 23.90
C VAL A 295 -33.08 20.93 25.23
N ILE A 296 -32.05 20.27 25.77
CA ILE A 296 -31.41 20.71 27.01
C ILE A 296 -30.80 22.10 26.82
N GLY A 297 -30.10 22.34 25.70
CA GLY A 297 -29.52 23.64 25.38
C GLY A 297 -30.57 24.75 25.24
N SER A 298 -31.71 24.50 24.57
CA SER A 298 -32.79 25.49 24.47
C SER A 298 -33.44 25.75 25.82
N THR A 299 -33.68 24.71 26.62
CA THR A 299 -34.28 24.86 27.96
C THR A 299 -33.34 25.59 28.92
N PHE A 300 -32.02 25.43 28.79
CA PHE A 300 -31.03 26.13 29.60
C PHE A 300 -30.90 27.61 29.22
N ILE A 301 -31.00 27.93 27.92
CA ILE A 301 -31.02 29.32 27.43
C ILE A 301 -32.30 30.02 27.85
N ASP A 302 -33.46 29.36 27.76
CA ASP A 302 -34.75 29.90 28.20
C ASP A 302 -34.86 30.07 29.73
N TYR A 303 -34.02 29.37 30.51
CA TYR A 303 -33.97 29.51 31.97
C TYR A 303 -33.01 30.62 32.44
N ILE A 304 -32.10 31.06 31.56
CA ILE A 304 -31.11 32.12 31.85
C ILE A 304 -31.55 33.48 31.28
N ALA A 305 -32.41 33.50 30.26
CA ALA A 305 -33.04 34.70 29.70
C ALA A 305 -34.22 35.19 30.55
#